data_AF-A0A958Y4S9-F1
#
_entry.id   AF-A0A958Y4S9-F1
#
_cell.length_a   1.000
_cell.length_b   1.000
_cell.length_c   1.000
_cell.angle_alpha   90.00
_cell.angle_beta   90.00
_cell.angle_gamma   90.00
#
_symmetry.space_group_name_H-M   'P 1'
#
loop_
_entity.id
_entity.type
_entity.pdbx_description
1 polymer ?
#
loop_
_entity_poly.entity_id
_entity_poly.type
_entity_poly.pdbx_seq_one_letter_code
_entity_poly.pdbx_strand_id
1 'polypeptide(L)'
;MKKLIILVLAIGIGTTLQAQNTIYWKGGTPGEETKWYNPKNWSPNRIPASNDIVVIPNCSSHGGFYPELAETAAPIAHLRVESGAVLTIQKGGYLSIDGSATFNDGISLFGTILNYGHISIIDAGVEDIDNPFGHFVNHGVAIIDSKESMAPLAQH
;
A
#
# COMPACT_ATOMS: atom_id res chain seq x y z
N MET A 1 -56.64 -11.99 27.77
CA MET A 1 -55.30 -12.50 27.40
C MET A 1 -54.52 -11.34 26.78
N LYS A 2 -53.34 -11.03 27.32
CA LYS A 2 -52.58 -9.79 27.07
C LYS A 2 -52.06 -9.75 25.63
N LYS A 3 -52.19 -8.60 24.97
CA LYS A 3 -51.64 -8.34 23.63
C LYS A 3 -50.11 -8.43 23.70
N LEU A 4 -49.53 -9.36 22.95
CA LEU A 4 -48.08 -9.51 22.80
C LEU A 4 -47.61 -8.46 21.78
N ILE A 5 -46.95 -7.40 22.25
CA ILE A 5 -46.26 -6.44 21.39
C ILE A 5 -44.85 -6.98 21.21
N ILE A 6 -44.54 -7.47 20.00
CA ILE A 6 -43.17 -7.84 19.62
C ILE A 6 -42.46 -6.53 19.23
N LEU A 7 -41.62 -6.03 20.12
CA LEU A 7 -40.71 -4.92 19.84
C LEU A 7 -39.47 -5.51 19.15
N VAL A 8 -39.41 -5.43 17.81
CA VAL A 8 -38.19 -5.77 17.06
C VAL A 8 -37.21 -4.62 17.25
N LEU A 9 -36.25 -4.79 18.16
CA LEU A 9 -35.13 -3.87 18.33
C LEU A 9 -34.14 -4.14 17.19
N ALA A 10 -34.19 -3.34 16.12
CA ALA A 10 -33.18 -3.38 15.08
C ALA A 10 -31.85 -2.84 15.64
N ILE A 11 -30.95 -3.76 16.02
CA ILE A 11 -29.56 -3.42 16.31
C ILE A 11 -28.90 -3.17 14.94
N GLY A 12 -28.86 -1.90 14.54
CA GLY A 12 -28.05 -1.46 13.42
C GLY A 12 -26.58 -1.62 13.81
N ILE A 13 -25.95 -2.70 13.38
CA ILE A 13 -24.49 -2.80 13.39
C ILE A 13 -24.02 -1.79 12.33
N GLY A 14 -23.57 -0.63 12.77
CA GLY A 14 -22.97 0.37 11.89
C GLY A 14 -21.65 -0.16 11.37
N THR A 15 -21.66 -0.81 10.20
CA THR A 15 -20.42 -1.09 9.48
C THR A 15 -19.90 0.24 8.94
N THR A 16 -18.80 0.76 9.49
CA THR A 16 -18.11 1.88 8.84
C THR A 16 -17.47 1.35 7.57
N LEU A 17 -17.96 1.80 6.40
CA LEU A 17 -17.19 1.66 5.17
C LEU A 17 -15.95 2.55 5.33
N GLN A 18 -14.79 1.93 5.57
CA GLN A 18 -13.51 2.63 5.53
C GLN A 18 -13.19 2.89 4.06
N ALA A 19 -13.32 4.13 3.60
CA ALA A 19 -12.89 4.50 2.25
C ALA A 19 -11.36 4.49 2.18
N GLN A 20 -10.79 3.86 1.15
CA GLN A 20 -9.35 3.97 0.89
C GLN A 20 -9.03 5.39 0.41
N ASN A 21 -7.91 5.97 0.88
CA ASN A 21 -7.45 7.26 0.39
C ASN A 21 -6.26 7.07 -0.53
N THR A 22 -6.28 7.70 -1.70
CA THR A 22 -5.11 7.73 -2.58
C THR A 22 -4.19 8.85 -2.15
N ILE A 23 -2.94 8.51 -1.87
CA ILE A 23 -1.88 9.46 -1.49
C ILE A 23 -0.79 9.49 -2.56
N TYR A 24 -0.41 10.69 -2.98
CA TYR A 24 0.51 10.87 -4.12
C TYR A 24 1.83 11.48 -3.67
N TRP A 25 2.94 10.91 -4.13
CA TRP A 25 4.23 11.59 -4.05
C TRP A 25 4.25 12.80 -5.00
N LYS A 26 4.79 13.93 -4.54
CA LYS A 26 4.77 15.21 -5.28
C LYS A 26 6.09 15.57 -5.95
N GLY A 27 7.12 14.73 -5.85
CA GLY A 27 8.46 15.05 -6.35
C GLY A 27 9.34 15.81 -5.35
N GLY A 28 9.01 15.74 -4.06
CA GLY A 28 9.85 16.30 -3.00
C GLY A 28 9.62 17.78 -2.66
N THR A 29 10.16 18.18 -1.52
CA THR A 29 10.20 19.57 -1.00
C THR A 29 11.66 20.00 -0.97
N PRO A 30 12.00 21.24 -1.38
CA PRO A 30 13.39 21.69 -1.40
C PRO A 30 14.13 21.45 -0.08
N GLY A 31 15.29 20.79 -0.15
CA GLY A 31 16.13 20.37 0.99
C GLY A 31 15.73 19.06 1.67
N GLU A 32 14.60 18.46 1.29
CA GLU A 32 14.08 17.20 1.82
C GLU A 32 13.43 16.35 0.72
N GLU A 33 13.97 16.41 -0.49
CA GLU A 33 13.27 15.99 -1.71
C GLU A 33 12.92 14.51 -1.75
N THR A 34 13.75 13.65 -1.14
CA THR A 34 13.55 12.19 -1.15
C THR A 34 12.90 11.65 0.13
N LYS A 35 12.70 12.49 1.16
CA LYS A 35 12.31 12.01 2.49
C LYS A 35 10.86 11.48 2.51
N TRP A 36 10.69 10.16 2.66
CA TRP A 36 9.37 9.52 2.81
C TRP A 36 8.55 10.15 3.95
N TYR A 37 9.18 10.46 5.09
CA TYR A 37 8.50 10.95 6.29
C TYR A 37 8.20 12.44 6.29
N ASN A 38 8.49 13.18 5.22
CA ASN A 38 8.10 14.57 5.11
C ASN A 38 6.66 14.66 4.58
N PRO A 39 5.66 15.10 5.40
CA PRO A 39 4.28 15.27 4.94
C PRO A 39 4.18 16.15 3.69
N LYS A 40 5.07 17.14 3.56
CA LYS A 40 5.08 18.08 2.43
C LYS A 40 5.47 17.43 1.11
N ASN A 41 6.06 16.24 1.12
CA ASN A 41 6.35 15.50 -0.11
C ASN A 41 5.14 14.73 -0.64
N TRP A 42 4.06 14.64 0.15
CA TRP A 42 2.85 13.92 -0.21
C TRP A 42 1.68 14.88 -0.43
N SER A 43 0.74 14.48 -1.28
CA SER A 43 -0.61 15.04 -1.36
C SER A 43 -1.56 14.06 -0.67
N PRO A 44 -2.29 14.45 0.41
CA PRO A 44 -2.71 15.82 0.75
C PRO A 44 -1.95 16.48 1.92
N ASN A 45 -0.61 16.42 1.97
CA ASN A 45 0.23 16.98 3.05
C ASN A 45 0.21 16.18 4.37
N ARG A 46 0.25 14.84 4.27
CA ARG A 46 0.43 13.89 5.37
C ARG A 46 1.21 12.67 4.86
N ILE A 47 1.80 11.86 5.74
CA ILE A 47 2.46 10.60 5.33
C ILE A 47 1.45 9.47 5.09
N PRO A 48 1.80 8.42 4.31
CA PRO A 48 0.95 7.25 4.13
C PRO A 48 0.63 6.48 5.42
N ALA A 49 -0.55 5.85 5.45
CA ALA A 49 -1.03 4.99 6.54
C ALA A 49 -1.75 3.72 6.03
N SER A 50 -2.23 2.88 6.94
CA SER A 50 -2.67 1.48 6.69
C SER A 50 -3.82 1.31 5.67
N ASN A 51 -4.61 2.34 5.41
CA ASN A 51 -5.70 2.30 4.44
C ASN A 51 -5.38 3.06 3.14
N ASP A 52 -4.13 3.50 2.97
CA ASP A 52 -3.75 4.32 1.83
C ASP A 52 -3.33 3.48 0.62
N ILE A 53 -3.79 3.94 -0.54
CA ILE A 53 -3.26 3.57 -1.84
C ILE A 53 -2.13 4.57 -2.14
N VAL A 54 -0.89 4.10 -2.06
CA VAL A 54 0.29 4.94 -2.34
C VAL A 54 0.58 4.93 -3.83
N VAL A 55 0.65 6.13 -4.42
CA VAL A 55 1.03 6.30 -5.83
C VAL A 55 2.31 7.12 -5.91
N ILE A 56 3.32 6.56 -6.56
CA ILE A 56 4.56 7.24 -6.91
C ILE A 56 4.52 7.52 -8.42
N PRO A 57 4.12 8.74 -8.83
CA PRO A 57 4.04 9.09 -10.24
C PRO A 57 5.43 9.39 -10.81
N ASN A 58 5.51 9.50 -12.13
CA ASN A 58 6.68 10.04 -12.80
C ASN A 58 6.84 11.53 -12.45
N CYS A 59 7.92 11.86 -11.74
CA CYS A 59 8.22 13.21 -11.29
C CYS A 59 9.29 13.90 -12.16
N SER A 60 9.62 13.38 -13.34
CA SER A 60 10.63 13.97 -14.24
C SER A 60 10.39 15.45 -14.57
N SER A 61 9.12 15.86 -14.69
CA SER A 61 8.73 17.27 -14.90
C SER A 61 8.77 18.14 -13.63
N HIS A 62 9.02 17.53 -12.46
CA HIS A 62 9.01 18.14 -11.14
C HIS A 62 10.34 17.87 -10.40
N GLY A 63 11.46 17.96 -11.11
CA GLY A 63 12.80 17.78 -10.55
C GLY A 63 13.31 16.33 -10.51
N GLY A 64 12.46 15.34 -10.76
CA GLY A 64 12.87 13.94 -10.85
C GLY A 64 13.23 13.31 -9.51
N PHE A 65 12.76 13.87 -8.39
CA PHE A 65 13.04 13.32 -7.06
C PHE A 65 11.98 12.29 -6.66
N TYR A 66 12.48 11.18 -6.15
CA TYR A 66 11.70 10.00 -5.82
C TYR A 66 11.86 9.63 -4.35
N PRO A 67 10.86 8.95 -3.74
CA PRO A 67 10.90 8.64 -2.33
C PRO A 67 11.99 7.61 -1.98
N GLU A 68 12.67 7.88 -0.88
CA GLU A 68 13.60 6.98 -0.21
C GLU A 68 13.08 6.66 1.19
N LEU A 69 12.90 5.37 1.46
CA LEU A 69 12.45 4.87 2.75
C LEU A 69 13.65 4.38 3.56
N ALA A 70 14.07 5.18 4.54
CA ALA A 70 15.25 4.92 5.38
C ALA A 70 14.95 4.16 6.68
N GLU A 71 13.69 4.12 7.10
CA GLU A 71 13.21 3.55 8.37
C GLU A 71 11.82 2.92 8.20
N THR A 72 11.34 2.18 9.19
CA THR A 72 10.06 1.43 9.13
C THR A 72 8.84 2.31 8.95
N ALA A 73 8.14 2.14 7.82
CA ALA A 73 6.89 2.84 7.54
C ALA A 73 5.70 2.23 8.27
N ALA A 74 4.66 3.03 8.46
CA ALA A 74 3.33 2.47 8.68
C ALA A 74 2.95 1.57 7.49
N PRO A 75 2.20 0.47 7.72
CA PRO A 75 1.67 -0.32 6.62
C PRO A 75 0.86 0.53 5.65
N ILE A 76 0.74 0.08 4.41
CA ILE A 76 -0.10 0.69 3.36
C ILE A 76 -0.97 -0.38 2.71
N ALA A 77 -2.09 0.02 2.11
CA ALA A 77 -3.02 -0.94 1.51
C ALA A 77 -2.59 -1.42 0.12
N HIS A 78 -1.94 -0.54 -0.63
CA HIS A 78 -1.52 -0.79 -2.01
C HIS A 78 -0.37 0.12 -2.39
N LEU A 79 0.55 -0.37 -3.22
CA LEU A 79 1.61 0.44 -3.82
C LEU A 79 1.51 0.43 -5.36
N ARG A 80 1.41 1.62 -5.94
CA ARG A 80 1.56 1.83 -7.38
C ARG A 80 2.81 2.63 -7.67
N VAL A 81 3.70 2.09 -8.49
CA VAL A 81 4.90 2.79 -8.99
C VAL A 81 4.77 2.96 -10.49
N GLU A 82 4.60 4.20 -10.95
CA GLU A 82 4.34 4.51 -12.36
C GLU A 82 5.59 4.41 -13.23
N SER A 83 5.41 4.29 -14.55
CA SER A 83 6.51 4.24 -15.51
C SER A 83 7.42 5.48 -15.40
N GLY A 84 8.74 5.24 -15.31
CA GLY A 84 9.74 6.28 -15.11
C GLY A 84 9.90 6.76 -13.66
N ALA A 85 9.08 6.25 -12.72
CA ALA A 85 9.22 6.48 -11.29
C ALA A 85 10.10 5.42 -10.62
N VAL A 86 10.66 5.78 -9.47
CA VAL A 86 11.48 4.90 -8.65
C VAL A 86 10.98 4.94 -7.20
N LEU A 87 11.03 3.81 -6.50
CA LEU A 87 10.98 3.74 -5.05
C LEU A 87 12.26 3.06 -4.56
N THR A 88 12.96 3.68 -3.63
CA THR A 88 14.12 3.05 -2.97
C THR A 88 13.79 2.74 -1.52
N ILE A 89 13.84 1.47 -1.14
CA ILE A 89 13.84 1.05 0.26
C ILE A 89 15.30 0.90 0.66
N GLN A 90 15.80 1.82 1.47
CA GLN A 90 17.21 1.82 1.89
C GLN A 90 17.47 0.73 2.93
N LYS A 91 18.75 0.47 3.20
CA LYS A 91 19.16 -0.40 4.31
C LYS A 91 18.66 0.20 5.63
N GLY A 92 17.79 -0.51 6.33
CA GLY A 92 17.09 -0.03 7.54
C GLY A 92 15.63 0.35 7.30
N GLY A 93 15.23 0.56 6.05
CA GLY A 93 13.84 0.77 5.66
C GLY A 93 13.04 -0.53 5.69
N TYR A 94 11.77 -0.42 6.08
CA TYR A 94 10.80 -1.50 6.00
C TYR A 94 9.45 -0.97 5.51
N LEU A 95 8.97 -1.49 4.38
CA LEU A 95 7.64 -1.23 3.85
C LEU A 95 6.78 -2.50 3.94
N SER A 96 5.66 -2.41 4.65
CA SER A 96 4.63 -3.46 4.66
C SER A 96 3.46 -3.02 3.80
N ILE A 97 3.08 -3.86 2.84
CA ILE A 97 1.86 -3.73 2.05
C ILE A 97 0.87 -4.77 2.59
N ASP A 98 -0.21 -4.29 3.18
CA ASP A 98 -1.29 -5.09 3.75
C ASP A 98 -2.58 -4.85 2.96
N GLY A 99 -2.86 -5.78 2.04
CA GLY A 99 -4.00 -5.72 1.14
C GLY A 99 -5.36 -5.96 1.81
N SER A 100 -5.43 -6.28 3.11
CA SER A 100 -6.68 -6.66 3.80
C SER A 100 -7.78 -5.60 3.73
N ALA A 101 -7.40 -4.33 3.53
CA ALA A 101 -8.32 -3.20 3.39
C ALA A 101 -8.76 -2.90 1.95
N THR A 102 -8.29 -3.65 0.94
CA THR A 102 -8.55 -3.40 -0.48
C THR A 102 -8.78 -4.69 -1.27
N PHE A 103 -9.44 -4.59 -2.43
CA PHE A 103 -9.48 -5.67 -3.42
C PHE A 103 -8.64 -5.27 -4.63
N ASN A 104 -7.33 -5.19 -4.42
CA ASN A 104 -6.35 -4.77 -5.42
C ASN A 104 -5.11 -5.68 -5.34
N ASP A 105 -4.16 -5.49 -6.26
CA ASP A 105 -2.83 -6.07 -6.11
C ASP A 105 -2.16 -5.55 -4.84
N GLY A 106 -1.15 -6.25 -4.31
CA GLY A 106 -0.25 -5.65 -3.35
C GLY A 106 0.53 -4.50 -3.99
N ILE A 107 1.22 -4.81 -5.09
CA ILE A 107 2.00 -3.84 -5.87
C ILE A 107 1.55 -3.87 -7.34
N SER A 108 1.20 -2.71 -7.90
CA SER A 108 1.15 -2.53 -9.37
C SER A 108 2.41 -1.80 -9.85
N LEU A 109 3.26 -2.50 -10.59
CA LEU A 109 4.63 -2.10 -10.89
C LEU A 109 4.84 -1.79 -12.38
N PHE A 110 4.93 -0.49 -12.70
CA PHE A 110 5.26 0.03 -14.03
C PHE A 110 6.63 0.72 -14.05
N GLY A 111 7.08 1.20 -12.89
CA GLY A 111 8.40 1.81 -12.69
C GLY A 111 9.41 0.85 -12.08
N THR A 112 10.26 1.36 -11.19
CA THR A 112 11.31 0.57 -10.53
C THR A 112 11.16 0.58 -9.01
N ILE A 113 11.29 -0.58 -8.37
CA ILE A 113 11.51 -0.69 -6.93
C ILE A 113 12.93 -1.21 -6.71
N LEU A 114 13.71 -0.47 -5.94
CA LEU A 114 15.05 -0.85 -5.48
C LEU A 114 14.96 -1.19 -3.98
N ASN A 115 14.95 -2.47 -3.64
CA ASN A 115 14.87 -2.90 -2.25
C ASN A 115 16.25 -3.30 -1.70
N TYR A 116 16.82 -2.46 -0.83
CA TYR A 116 18.01 -2.76 -0.02
C TYR A 116 17.67 -3.05 1.46
N GLY A 117 16.40 -2.87 1.85
CA GLY A 117 15.89 -3.09 3.20
C GLY A 117 14.94 -4.27 3.23
N HIS A 118 13.73 -4.03 3.73
CA HIS A 118 12.68 -5.04 3.84
C HIS A 118 11.43 -4.56 3.11
N ILE A 119 10.82 -5.46 2.34
CA ILE A 119 9.47 -5.27 1.82
C ILE A 119 8.66 -6.53 2.09
N SER A 120 7.44 -6.35 2.58
CA SER A 120 6.49 -7.44 2.77
C SER A 120 5.17 -7.13 2.06
N ILE A 121 4.57 -8.16 1.47
CA ILE A 121 3.24 -8.11 0.87
C ILE A 121 2.43 -9.18 1.55
N ILE A 122 1.30 -8.80 2.15
CA ILE A 122 0.37 -9.68 2.83
C ILE A 122 -1.06 -9.37 2.38
N ASP A 123 -1.90 -10.40 2.34
CA ASP A 123 -3.35 -10.28 2.12
C ASP A 123 -3.78 -9.51 0.85
N ALA A 124 -2.97 -9.54 -0.22
CA ALA A 124 -3.36 -8.96 -1.49
C ALA A 124 -4.70 -9.52 -1.99
N GLY A 125 -5.53 -8.65 -2.56
CA GLY A 125 -6.88 -9.01 -3.01
C GLY A 125 -6.89 -9.74 -4.36
N VAL A 126 -5.92 -9.42 -5.21
CA VAL A 126 -5.82 -9.91 -6.59
C VAL A 126 -4.52 -10.70 -6.79
N GLU A 127 -3.40 -10.02 -7.01
CA GLU A 127 -2.05 -10.62 -7.06
C GLU A 127 -1.11 -9.92 -6.08
N ASP A 128 -0.04 -10.57 -5.62
CA ASP A 128 0.93 -9.91 -4.75
C ASP A 128 1.67 -8.77 -5.49
N ILE A 129 2.12 -9.06 -6.72
CA ILE A 129 2.78 -8.09 -7.60
C ILE A 129 2.23 -8.25 -9.03
N ASP A 130 1.42 -7.28 -9.48
CA ASP A 130 1.15 -7.09 -10.90
C ASP A 130 2.31 -6.29 -11.53
N ASN A 131 3.14 -6.96 -12.31
CA ASN A 131 4.31 -6.35 -12.95
C ASN A 131 4.25 -6.47 -14.48
N PRO A 132 3.44 -5.64 -15.16
CA PRO A 132 3.32 -5.73 -16.61
C PRO A 132 4.59 -5.26 -17.33
N PHE A 133 5.29 -4.24 -16.81
CA PHE A 133 6.44 -3.60 -17.49
C PHE A 133 7.53 -3.03 -16.57
N GLY A 134 7.41 -3.16 -15.26
CA GLY A 134 8.35 -2.57 -14.32
C GLY A 134 9.49 -3.50 -13.88
N HIS A 135 10.31 -2.99 -12.96
CA HIS A 135 11.51 -3.66 -12.45
C HIS A 135 11.49 -3.74 -10.94
N PHE A 136 11.42 -4.95 -10.40
CA PHE A 136 11.62 -5.20 -8.98
C PHE A 136 13.04 -5.73 -8.76
N VAL A 137 13.91 -4.89 -8.19
CA VAL A 137 15.31 -5.26 -7.93
C VAL A 137 15.49 -5.43 -6.42
N ASN A 138 15.72 -6.66 -6.00
CA ASN A 138 15.89 -7.01 -4.59
C ASN A 138 17.35 -7.28 -4.23
N HIS A 139 17.87 -6.49 -3.30
CA HIS A 139 19.16 -6.65 -2.62
C HIS A 139 19.00 -6.88 -1.10
N GLY A 140 17.80 -6.70 -0.56
CA GLY A 140 17.44 -6.95 0.83
C GLY A 140 16.53 -8.17 0.97
N VAL A 141 15.53 -8.05 1.84
CA VAL A 141 14.54 -9.10 2.10
C VAL A 141 13.21 -8.73 1.45
N ALA A 142 12.65 -9.66 0.70
CA ALA A 142 11.28 -9.61 0.20
C ALA A 142 10.49 -10.79 0.77
N ILE A 143 9.42 -10.52 1.49
CA ILE A 143 8.46 -11.52 1.96
C ILE A 143 7.19 -11.33 1.12
N ILE A 144 6.85 -12.34 0.34
CA ILE A 144 5.69 -12.32 -0.54
C ILE A 144 4.78 -13.43 -0.02
N ASP A 145 3.77 -13.04 0.74
CA ASP A 145 2.82 -13.97 1.32
C ASP A 145 1.70 -14.23 0.31
N SER A 146 1.95 -15.17 -0.60
CA SER A 146 0.89 -15.72 -1.43
C SER A 146 -0.10 -16.40 -0.49
N LYS A 147 -1.35 -15.90 -0.42
CA LYS A 147 -2.43 -16.54 0.35
C LYS A 147 -2.31 -18.06 0.21
N GLU A 148 -2.21 -18.77 1.34
CA GLU A 148 -2.44 -20.21 1.31
C GLU A 148 -3.78 -20.40 0.60
N SER A 149 -3.73 -21.03 -0.57
CA SER A 149 -4.92 -21.49 -1.27
C SER A 149 -5.73 -22.25 -0.23
N MET A 150 -6.86 -21.69 0.17
CA MET A 150 -7.90 -22.45 0.83
C MET A 150 -8.41 -23.43 -0.21
N ALA A 151 -7.65 -24.52 -0.41
CA ALA A 151 -8.08 -25.66 -1.18
C ALA A 151 -9.46 -26.01 -0.60
N PRO A 152 -10.52 -26.06 -1.44
CA PRO A 152 -11.83 -26.42 -0.93
C PRO A 152 -11.66 -27.77 -0.23
N LEU A 153 -12.04 -27.83 1.05
CA LEU A 153 -12.15 -29.07 1.78
C LEU A 153 -12.97 -30.02 0.91
N ALA A 154 -12.30 -30.97 0.27
CA ALA A 154 -12.95 -32.05 -0.44
C ALA A 154 -13.77 -32.80 0.62
N GLN A 155 -15.08 -32.54 0.63
CA GLN A 155 -16.02 -33.33 1.40
C GLN A 155 -16.02 -34.73 0.78
N HIS A 156 -15.38 -35.67 1.48
CA HIS A 156 -15.56 -37.11 1.29
C HIS A 156 -16.58 -37.63 2.28
#